data_AF-A0A515DDZ5-F1
#
_entry.id   AF-A0A515DDZ5-F1
#
_cell.length_a   1.000
_cell.length_b   1.000
_cell.length_c   1.000
_cell.angle_alpha   90.00
_cell.angle_beta   90.00
_cell.angle_gamma   90.00
#
_symmetry.space_group_name_H-M   'P 1'
#
loop_
_entity.id
_entity.type
_entity.pdbx_description
1 polymer ?
#
loop_
_entity_poly.entity_id
_entity_poly.type
_entity_poly.pdbx_seq_one_letter_code
_entity_poly.pdbx_strand_id
1 'polypeptide(L)'
;MSMDRQQMESCLERVAAYRASGQTAKVWAEANDVPMRAIASWCAHARRWQARLEGASAGPATAPRPSGFVAARVAPSAASASVRLELNAGGARLDLHWPLAHTRELASLLRELGR
;
A
#
# COMPACT_ATOMS: atom_id res chain seq x y z
N MET A 1 -1.70 21.82 -7.11
CA MET A 1 -0.46 22.63 -7.09
C MET A 1 0.70 21.68 -6.93
N SER A 2 1.42 21.38 -8.01
CA SER A 2 2.61 20.52 -7.95
C SER A 2 3.72 21.27 -7.23
N MET A 3 4.33 20.68 -6.21
CA MET A 3 5.52 21.24 -5.57
C MET A 3 6.63 21.33 -6.62
N ASP A 4 7.30 22.48 -6.74
CA ASP A 4 8.38 22.65 -7.70
C ASP A 4 9.58 21.76 -7.32
N ARG A 5 10.29 21.24 -8.33
CA ARG A 5 11.45 20.35 -8.14
C ARG A 5 12.46 20.92 -7.15
N GLN A 6 12.77 22.21 -7.30
CA GLN A 6 13.71 22.94 -6.45
C GLN A 6 13.23 23.03 -4.99
N GLN A 7 11.92 23.18 -4.76
CA GLN A 7 11.36 23.17 -3.40
C GLN A 7 11.47 21.78 -2.75
N MET A 8 11.30 20.70 -3.52
CA MET A 8 11.50 19.33 -3.02
C MET A 8 12.96 19.07 -2.65
N GLU A 9 13.92 19.51 -3.48
CA GLU A 9 15.36 19.38 -3.21
C GLU A 9 15.76 20.13 -1.93
N SER A 10 15.34 21.40 -1.77
CA SER A 10 15.61 22.16 -0.54
C SER A 10 14.98 21.54 0.71
N CYS A 11 13.78 20.95 0.61
CA CYS A 11 13.17 20.25 1.74
C CYS A 11 13.94 18.99 2.13
N LEU A 12 14.45 18.23 1.14
CA LEU A 12 15.23 17.03 1.39
C LEU A 12 16.59 17.33 2.01
N GLU A 13 17.25 18.39 1.56
CA GLU A 13 18.50 18.87 2.17
C GLU A 13 18.31 19.20 3.65
N ARG A 14 17.22 19.92 3.97
CA ARG A 14 16.85 20.24 5.37
C ARG A 14 16.54 18.99 6.20
N VAL A 15 15.88 17.98 5.62
CA VAL A 15 15.66 16.69 6.30
C VAL A 15 16.98 15.96 6.56
N ALA A 16 17.92 16.00 5.62
CA ALA A 16 19.24 15.41 5.80
C ALA A 16 20.02 16.14 6.91
N ALA A 17 20.02 17.47 6.92
CA ALA A 17 20.62 18.29 7.97
C ALA A 17 20.00 18.03 9.35
N TYR A 18 18.67 17.90 9.43
CA TYR A 18 17.98 17.51 10.66
C TYR A 18 18.42 16.12 11.15
N ARG A 19 18.42 15.11 10.28
CA ARG A 19 18.84 13.74 10.64
C ARG A 19 20.31 13.68 11.07
N ALA A 20 21.18 14.43 10.41
CA ALA A 20 22.60 14.52 10.75
C ALA A 20 22.83 15.24 12.08
N SER A 21 21.97 16.19 12.46
CA SER A 21 22.11 16.93 13.72
C SER A 21 21.88 16.06 14.97
N GLY A 22 21.12 14.97 14.86
CA GLY A 22 20.73 14.13 16.00
C GLY A 22 19.87 14.85 17.06
N GLN A 23 19.46 16.09 16.81
CA GLN A 23 18.66 16.90 17.73
C GLN A 23 17.20 16.48 17.68
N THR A 24 16.46 16.81 18.74
CA THR A 24 15.01 16.63 18.73
C THR A 24 14.34 17.61 17.76
N ALA A 25 13.22 17.21 17.16
CA ALA A 25 12.51 18.02 16.17
C ALA A 25 12.23 19.44 16.67
N LYS A 26 11.88 19.61 17.95
CA LYS A 26 11.59 20.93 18.55
C LYS A 26 12.81 21.87 18.52
N VAL A 27 13.95 21.39 19.03
CA VAL A 27 15.19 22.18 19.14
C VAL A 27 15.70 22.57 17.75
N TRP A 28 15.68 21.64 16.81
CA TRP A 28 16.12 21.93 15.45
C TRP A 28 15.15 22.89 14.72
N ALA A 29 13.84 22.77 14.96
CA ALA A 29 12.85 23.69 14.37
C ALA A 29 13.04 25.12 14.86
N GLU A 30 13.23 25.30 16.17
CA GLU A 30 13.48 26.61 16.78
C GLU A 30 14.78 27.25 16.25
N ALA A 31 15.84 26.45 16.09
CA ALA A 31 17.12 26.95 15.56
C ALA A 31 17.09 27.30 14.06
N ASN A 32 16.19 26.71 13.28
CA ASN A 32 16.12 26.88 11.82
C ASN A 32 14.89 27.68 11.35
N ASP A 33 14.17 28.29 12.30
CA ASP A 33 12.91 29.02 12.09
C ASP A 33 11.90 28.23 11.23
N VAL A 34 11.71 26.95 11.59
CA VAL A 34 10.77 26.05 10.91
C VAL A 34 9.65 25.67 11.87
N PRO A 35 8.39 25.60 11.42
CA PRO A 35 7.34 25.02 12.24
C PRO A 35 7.60 23.51 12.44
N MET A 36 7.62 23.04 13.70
CA MET A 36 7.90 21.64 14.05
C MET A 36 7.08 20.61 13.24
N ARG A 37 5.81 20.92 12.96
CA ARG A 37 4.91 20.08 12.13
C ARG A 37 5.41 19.88 10.70
N ALA A 38 6.18 20.84 10.15
CA ALA A 38 6.77 20.73 8.83
C ALA A 38 7.94 19.75 8.80
N ILE A 39 8.74 19.66 9.86
CA ILE A 39 9.84 18.66 9.93
C ILE A 39 9.25 17.25 9.93
N ALA A 40 8.17 17.03 10.69
CA ALA A 40 7.48 15.75 10.73
C ALA A 40 6.88 15.38 9.36
N SER A 41 6.24 16.33 8.68
CA SER A 41 5.70 16.10 7.34
C SER A 41 6.82 15.84 6.33
N TRP A 42 7.89 16.64 6.30
CA TRP A 42 9.03 16.43 5.39
C TRP A 42 9.67 15.07 5.61
N CYS A 43 9.88 14.63 6.85
CA CYS A 43 10.40 13.30 7.15
C CYS A 43 9.50 12.18 6.60
N ALA A 44 8.17 12.33 6.72
CA ALA A 44 7.20 11.36 6.20
C ALA A 44 7.12 11.32 4.66
N HIS A 45 7.41 12.44 4.01
CA HIS A 45 7.35 12.56 2.54
C HIS A 45 8.72 12.41 1.85
N ALA A 46 9.84 12.47 2.58
CA ALA A 46 11.20 12.48 2.04
C ALA A 46 11.49 11.32 1.07
N ARG A 47 11.13 10.08 1.45
CA ARG A 47 11.37 8.90 0.60
C ARG A 47 10.65 8.99 -0.76
N ARG A 48 9.43 9.53 -0.78
CA ARG A 48 8.64 9.71 -2.01
C ARG A 48 9.20 10.83 -2.88
N TRP A 49 9.68 11.92 -2.27
CA TRP A 49 10.31 13.00 -3.01
C TRP A 49 11.65 12.59 -3.62
N GLN A 50 12.47 11.84 -2.88
CA GLN A 50 13.72 11.26 -3.41
C GLN A 50 13.44 10.37 -4.62
N ALA A 51 12.50 9.44 -4.53
CA ALA A 51 12.12 8.59 -5.66
C ALA A 51 11.67 9.39 -6.89
N ARG A 52 10.94 10.50 -6.69
CA ARG A 52 10.52 11.37 -7.80
C ARG A 52 11.68 12.14 -8.45
N LEU A 53 12.71 12.51 -7.69
CA LEU A 53 13.88 13.26 -8.19
C LEU A 53 14.87 12.36 -8.95
N GLU A 54 15.05 11.12 -8.50
CA GLU A 54 15.91 10.10 -9.11
C GLU A 54 15.38 9.58 -10.46
N GLY A 55 14.28 10.16 -10.98
CA GLY A 55 13.69 9.71 -12.24
C GLY A 55 13.09 8.30 -12.17
N ALA A 56 13.00 7.71 -10.97
CA ALA A 56 12.15 6.57 -10.75
C ALA A 56 10.70 7.06 -10.92
N SER A 57 10.22 7.01 -12.17
CA SER A 57 8.79 6.97 -12.47
C SER A 57 8.18 6.09 -11.41
N ALA A 58 7.36 6.70 -10.55
CA ALA A 58 6.82 6.08 -9.36
C ALA A 58 6.47 4.63 -9.68
N GLY A 59 7.26 3.68 -9.16
CA GLY A 59 6.83 2.28 -9.09
C GLY A 59 5.43 2.30 -8.51
N PRO A 60 4.51 1.49 -9.09
CA PRO A 60 3.10 1.82 -9.21
C PRO A 60 2.62 2.45 -7.93
N ALA A 61 2.27 3.74 -8.02
CA ALA A 61 1.69 4.48 -6.90
C ALA A 61 0.72 3.53 -6.22
N THR A 62 0.95 3.23 -4.94
CA THR A 62 0.02 2.43 -4.14
C THR A 62 -1.33 3.02 -4.43
N ALA A 63 -2.20 2.23 -5.10
CA ALA A 63 -3.38 2.75 -5.77
C ALA A 63 -4.05 3.72 -4.79
N PRO A 64 -4.34 4.98 -5.20
CA PRO A 64 -4.90 5.96 -4.29
C PRO A 64 -6.06 5.29 -3.58
N ARG A 65 -6.02 5.24 -2.24
CA ARG A 65 -7.09 4.65 -1.45
C ARG A 65 -8.38 5.27 -1.98
N PRO A 66 -9.29 4.47 -2.56
CA PRO A 66 -10.44 5.03 -3.25
C PRO A 66 -11.20 5.88 -2.23
N SER A 67 -11.22 7.19 -2.48
CA SER A 67 -12.01 8.14 -1.70
C SER A 67 -13.25 8.41 -2.52
N GLY A 68 -14.32 7.69 -2.18
CA GLY A 68 -15.59 7.75 -2.89
C GLY A 68 -16.11 6.36 -3.26
N PHE A 69 -17.43 6.26 -3.34
CA PHE A 69 -18.09 5.09 -3.90
C PHE A 69 -18.06 5.21 -5.43
N VAL A 70 -17.37 4.30 -6.09
CA VAL A 70 -17.46 4.15 -7.55
C VAL A 70 -18.56 3.14 -7.82
N ALA A 71 -19.64 3.57 -8.47
CA ALA A 71 -20.62 2.66 -9.04
C ALA A 71 -19.98 1.94 -10.24
N ALA A 72 -19.15 0.94 -9.96
CA ALA A 72 -18.60 0.07 -10.98
C ALA A 72 -19.77 -0.69 -11.60
N ARG A 73 -20.01 -0.50 -12.91
CA ARG A 73 -20.88 -1.41 -13.65
C ARG A 73 -20.15 -2.73 -13.76
N VAL A 74 -20.35 -3.58 -12.76
CA VAL A 74 -20.04 -4.99 -12.83
C VAL A 74 -20.95 -5.51 -13.93
N ALA A 75 -20.38 -5.92 -15.07
CA ALA A 75 -21.11 -6.71 -16.04
C ALA A 75 -21.78 -7.85 -15.25
N PRO A 76 -23.04 -8.22 -15.53
CA PRO A 76 -23.66 -9.33 -14.83
C PRO A 76 -22.75 -10.54 -15.02
N SER A 77 -21.91 -10.80 -14.02
CA SER A 77 -21.20 -12.05 -13.91
C SER A 77 -22.34 -13.04 -13.88
N ALA A 78 -22.39 -13.94 -14.87
CA ALA A 78 -23.23 -15.11 -14.76
C ALA A 78 -22.81 -15.74 -13.44
N ALA A 79 -23.57 -15.45 -12.38
CA ALA A 79 -23.21 -15.78 -11.01
C ALA A 79 -23.10 -17.29 -11.01
N SER A 80 -21.86 -17.75 -11.18
CA SER A 80 -21.57 -19.16 -11.28
C SER A 80 -21.70 -19.58 -9.85
N ALA A 81 -22.86 -20.14 -9.53
CA ALA A 81 -23.20 -20.56 -8.19
C ALA A 81 -22.02 -21.40 -7.68
N SER A 82 -21.59 -21.09 -6.48
CA SER A 82 -20.30 -21.52 -5.97
C SER A 82 -20.42 -21.78 -4.49
N VAL A 83 -19.57 -22.65 -4.00
CA VAL A 83 -19.49 -23.00 -2.59
C VAL A 83 -18.15 -22.57 -2.03
N ARG A 84 -18.15 -22.09 -0.80
CA ARG A 84 -16.93 -21.82 -0.05
C ARG A 84 -16.56 -23.10 0.70
N LEU A 85 -15.32 -23.52 0.54
CA LEU A 85 -14.74 -24.65 1.25
C LEU A 85 -13.73 -24.09 2.23
N GLU A 86 -13.87 -24.49 3.48
CA GLU A 86 -12.91 -24.23 4.54
C GLU A 86 -12.33 -25.58 4.97
N LEU A 87 -11.02 -25.72 4.81
CA LEU A 87 -10.29 -26.94 5.15
C LEU A 87 -9.29 -26.61 6.24
N ASN A 88 -9.43 -27.30 7.36
CA ASN A 88 -8.53 -27.18 8.51
C ASN A 88 -7.64 -28.44 8.54
N ALA A 89 -6.36 -28.28 8.22
CA ALA A 89 -5.37 -29.37 8.20
C ALA A 89 -4.24 -29.06 9.18
N GLY A 90 -4.35 -29.63 10.39
CA GLY A 90 -3.41 -29.35 11.48
C GLY A 90 -3.39 -27.86 11.84
N GLY A 91 -2.24 -27.19 11.64
CA GLY A 91 -2.05 -25.76 11.90
C GLY A 91 -2.29 -24.84 10.70
N ALA A 92 -2.63 -25.37 9.53
CA ALA A 92 -2.90 -24.59 8.32
C ALA A 92 -4.40 -24.58 7.98
N ARG A 93 -4.89 -23.42 7.53
CA ARG A 93 -6.26 -23.23 7.06
C ARG A 93 -6.25 -22.83 5.59
N LEU A 94 -6.99 -23.56 4.77
CA LEU A 94 -7.19 -23.27 3.36
C LEU A 94 -8.65 -22.86 3.12
N ASP A 95 -8.83 -21.64 2.60
CA ASP A 95 -10.13 -21.13 2.16
C ASP A 95 -10.15 -21.05 0.63
N LEU A 96 -11.07 -21.79 0.00
CA LEU A 96 -11.21 -21.84 -1.45
C LEU A 96 -12.66 -21.59 -1.87
N HIS A 97 -12.84 -20.91 -2.99
CA HIS A 97 -14.13 -20.70 -3.62
C HIS A 97 -14.26 -21.59 -4.85
N TRP A 98 -15.22 -22.50 -4.84
CA TRP A 98 -15.36 -23.53 -5.87
C TRP A 98 -16.63 -23.35 -6.71
N PRO A 99 -16.55 -23.25 -8.06
CA PRO A 99 -17.72 -23.16 -8.92
C PRO A 99 -18.52 -24.49 -8.97
N LEU A 100 -19.85 -24.44 -8.81
CA LEU A 100 -20.72 -25.62 -8.89
C LEU A 100 -20.72 -26.28 -10.28
N ALA A 101 -20.33 -25.57 -11.33
CA ALA A 101 -20.17 -26.16 -12.67
C ALA A 101 -19.06 -27.24 -12.73
N HIS A 102 -18.14 -27.26 -11.75
CA HIS A 102 -16.97 -28.13 -11.72
C HIS A 102 -17.01 -29.11 -10.53
N THR A 103 -18.17 -29.72 -10.25
CA THR A 103 -18.36 -30.60 -9.08
C THR A 103 -17.56 -31.91 -9.16
N ARG A 104 -17.20 -32.37 -10.35
CA ARG A 104 -16.41 -33.61 -10.54
C ARG A 104 -14.98 -33.42 -10.08
N GLU A 105 -14.39 -32.30 -10.44
CA GLU A 105 -13.05 -31.87 -10.05
C GLU A 105 -13.00 -31.62 -8.53
N LEU A 106 -14.06 -31.02 -7.96
CA LEU A 106 -14.21 -30.91 -6.50
C LEU A 106 -14.19 -32.29 -5.82
N ALA A 107 -14.95 -33.26 -6.35
CA ALA A 107 -14.98 -34.60 -5.79
C ALA A 107 -13.61 -35.29 -5.88
N SER A 108 -12.83 -35.03 -6.93
CA SER A 108 -11.45 -35.53 -7.04
C SER A 108 -10.56 -34.92 -5.95
N LEU A 109 -10.60 -33.60 -5.80
CA LEU A 109 -9.83 -32.88 -4.78
C LEU A 109 -10.16 -33.38 -3.36
N LEU A 110 -11.44 -33.53 -3.03
CA LEU A 110 -11.86 -34.02 -1.71
C LEU A 110 -11.40 -35.46 -1.44
N ARG A 111 -11.35 -36.32 -2.46
CA ARG A 111 -10.79 -37.67 -2.30
C ARG A 111 -9.28 -37.66 -2.07
N GLU A 112 -8.56 -36.77 -2.75
CA GLU A 112 -7.12 -36.62 -2.56
C GLU A 112 -6.78 -36.10 -1.16
N LEU A 113 -7.54 -35.12 -0.67
CA LEU A 113 -7.38 -34.57 0.69
C LEU A 113 -7.76 -35.56 1.80
N GLY A 114 -8.61 -36.54 1.50
CA GLY A 114 -9.04 -37.58 2.45
C GLY A 114 -8.13 -38.81 2.50
N ARG A 115 -7.07 -38.88 1.70
CA ARG A 115 -6.02 -39.90 1.80
C ARG A 115 -4.93 -39.45 2.76
#